data_AF-A0A1I8D1P6-F1
#
_entry.id   AF-A0A1I8D1P6-F1
#
_cell.length_a   1.000
_cell.length_b   1.000
_cell.length_c   1.000
_cell.angle_alpha   90.00
_cell.angle_beta   90.00
_cell.angle_gamma   90.00
#
_symmetry.space_group_name_H-M   'P 1'
#
loop_
_entity.id
_entity.type
_entity.pdbx_description
1 polymer ?
#
loop_
_entity_poly.entity_id
_entity_poly.type
_entity_poly.pdbx_seq_one_letter_code
_entity_poly.pdbx_strand_id
1 'polypeptide(L)'
;MSDYAGNRGRRGGNSRGSRGGSVRGGNSFNNASSGRGASANGPTRGRGRGGFFRHADEGYQKGISRRGGFKEDGGSVVGHKRALVPTNSDGGPPIKRGGNPNALPLGERTYTAPSETIVSKPAAPAEPKEYKRQFKQKSQKTIKMEREKRNNVVIAPKLKERVGVKMVEDENEVVPYCEHGPCILFEKPFSRDSCNVDTSYSCAVYRNDKCSFTKDLIDWAKEMEDFVAPEFDCESFEYGQATKSYKELKASGKEIFFCETCWKCFNKHACPMIGPINYDLIGNPLDFLTNAIQEDRGEAQYWFKDEVVETLWRGVQKAEVDGLLCIGTPTVFQKLKTRMPCFLLDVDERFKYFFEASEFAQFSMLVNFFYDPNGKEQLINFFKKTKKLLILCDPPFAVFIAALQKSIDKLKAMYLETSSGDMKAVHQMFVLPLFVAKHLHNVEMLDYKVTYSNHREFKNPNKTIVRLFTDLGQENFELPVPYYRHCDDCKRYVVTTNEHCDMCEKCPSKDGSTYKHCFKCERCVKPKYEHCKKCKCCHLPARCIGGKKPPFQLPAVNDDIEGDDD
;
A
#
# COMPACT_ATOMS: atom_id res chain seq x y z
N MET A 1 -73.94 -26.43 7.67
CA MET A 1 -73.82 -26.21 6.22
C MET A 1 -73.43 -24.76 5.99
N SER A 2 -72.71 -24.47 4.89
CA SER A 2 -72.52 -23.15 4.28
C SER A 2 -72.14 -21.95 5.17
N ASP A 3 -70.83 -21.66 5.20
CA ASP A 3 -70.21 -20.32 5.04
C ASP A 3 -70.34 -19.18 6.08
N TYR A 4 -69.46 -18.19 5.86
CA TYR A 4 -69.32 -16.84 6.45
C TYR A 4 -68.66 -16.67 7.84
N ALA A 5 -67.37 -16.28 7.77
CA ALA A 5 -66.70 -15.16 8.46
C ALA A 5 -66.99 -14.80 9.94
N GLY A 6 -65.90 -14.73 10.73
CA GLY A 6 -65.52 -13.43 11.32
C GLY A 6 -65.25 -13.30 12.84
N ASN A 7 -64.12 -12.66 13.15
CA ASN A 7 -63.83 -11.81 14.33
C ASN A 7 -63.73 -12.40 15.77
N ARG A 8 -62.56 -12.14 16.39
CA ARG A 8 -62.33 -11.70 17.80
C ARG A 8 -62.89 -12.52 18.99
N GLY A 9 -61.97 -12.99 19.84
CA GLY A 9 -61.82 -12.31 21.15
C GLY A 9 -61.46 -13.10 22.43
N ARG A 10 -60.33 -12.71 23.04
CA ARG A 10 -60.03 -12.64 24.51
C ARG A 10 -60.01 -13.90 25.41
N ARG A 11 -58.77 -14.22 25.84
CA ARG A 11 -58.24 -14.30 27.23
C ARG A 11 -58.86 -15.25 28.30
N GLY A 12 -57.97 -16.01 28.94
CA GLY A 12 -58.10 -16.59 30.30
C GLY A 12 -58.14 -18.13 30.30
N GLY A 13 -57.59 -18.85 31.29
CA GLY A 13 -56.79 -18.45 32.45
C GLY A 13 -56.71 -19.57 33.52
N ASN A 14 -55.63 -19.62 34.31
CA ASN A 14 -55.27 -20.68 35.30
C ASN A 14 -54.89 -22.06 34.71
N SER A 15 -53.94 -22.87 35.22
CA SER A 15 -53.02 -22.92 36.41
C SER A 15 -53.32 -24.00 37.48
N ARG A 16 -52.24 -24.49 38.13
CA ARG A 16 -52.12 -25.57 39.16
C ARG A 16 -52.09 -27.01 38.57
N GLY A 17 -51.32 -27.97 39.08
CA GLY A 17 -50.36 -28.01 40.22
C GLY A 17 -49.63 -29.38 40.27
N SER A 18 -48.87 -29.83 41.30
CA SER A 18 -48.40 -29.26 42.58
C SER A 18 -47.43 -30.23 43.32
N ARG A 19 -46.58 -29.72 44.25
CA ARG A 19 -45.75 -30.42 45.28
C ARG A 19 -44.44 -31.12 44.81
N GLY A 20 -43.36 -31.15 45.62
CA GLY A 20 -43.09 -30.40 46.87
C GLY A 20 -41.89 -30.89 47.74
N GLY A 21 -41.24 -29.95 48.45
CA GLY A 21 -40.09 -30.18 49.38
C GLY A 21 -38.70 -29.96 48.74
N SER A 22 -37.59 -29.63 49.42
CA SER A 22 -37.32 -29.27 50.84
C SER A 22 -35.83 -28.83 50.98
N VAL A 23 -35.32 -28.02 51.95
CA VAL A 23 -35.89 -27.09 52.95
C VAL A 23 -34.75 -26.17 53.49
N ARG A 24 -34.96 -24.83 53.58
CA ARG A 24 -34.06 -23.78 54.17
C ARG A 24 -32.67 -23.58 53.52
N GLY A 25 -32.05 -22.40 53.59
CA GLY A 25 -32.50 -21.08 54.08
C GLY A 25 -31.39 -20.03 53.94
N GLY A 26 -31.74 -18.74 53.88
CA GLY A 26 -30.76 -17.64 53.75
C GLY A 26 -31.11 -16.45 54.62
N ASN A 27 -30.24 -15.44 54.65
CA ASN A 27 -30.56 -14.10 55.14
C ASN A 27 -29.59 -13.05 54.55
N SER A 28 -30.14 -11.96 54.03
CA SER A 28 -29.43 -10.69 53.82
C SER A 28 -29.46 -9.87 55.11
N PHE A 29 -28.63 -8.82 55.24
CA PHE A 29 -29.09 -7.43 55.39
C PHE A 29 -27.92 -6.43 55.45
N ASN A 30 -28.26 -5.14 55.43
CA ASN A 30 -27.35 -3.99 55.23
C ASN A 30 -26.97 -3.26 56.54
N ASN A 31 -26.12 -2.24 56.38
CA ASN A 31 -26.06 -0.97 57.13
C ASN A 31 -25.23 -0.85 58.44
N ALA A 32 -24.04 -0.27 58.26
CA ALA A 32 -23.72 1.12 58.64
C ALA A 32 -23.36 1.55 60.10
N SER A 33 -22.22 2.25 60.16
CA SER A 33 -21.96 3.53 60.86
C SER A 33 -21.33 3.56 62.27
N SER A 34 -20.55 4.64 62.50
CA SER A 34 -19.81 5.07 63.72
C SER A 34 -18.58 4.22 64.14
N GLY A 35 -17.50 4.80 64.71
CA GLY A 35 -17.14 6.23 64.77
C GLY A 35 -15.87 6.59 65.59
N ARG A 36 -15.07 7.55 65.05
CA ARG A 36 -14.11 8.49 65.70
C ARG A 36 -12.90 8.00 66.56
N GLY A 37 -11.70 8.41 66.11
CA GLY A 37 -10.44 8.65 66.84
C GLY A 37 -9.31 8.86 65.81
N ALA A 38 -8.63 10.01 65.65
CA ALA A 38 -7.71 10.74 66.54
C ALA A 38 -6.54 9.87 67.05
N SER A 39 -5.24 10.17 66.87
CA SER A 39 -4.48 11.22 66.12
C SER A 39 -2.99 10.75 66.04
N ALA A 40 -1.95 11.36 65.41
CA ALA A 40 -1.71 12.64 64.72
C ALA A 40 -0.45 12.53 63.79
N ASN A 41 0.19 13.67 63.46
CA ASN A 41 1.61 13.85 63.03
C ASN A 41 2.14 13.29 61.68
N GLY A 42 2.30 14.21 60.72
CA GLY A 42 3.57 14.43 60.00
C GLY A 42 3.96 15.91 60.18
N PRO A 43 4.76 16.56 59.29
CA PRO A 43 5.66 16.05 58.25
C PRO A 43 7.06 16.76 58.33
N THR A 44 7.63 17.19 57.18
CA THR A 44 8.83 18.08 56.98
C THR A 44 10.23 17.40 57.00
N ARG A 45 11.29 17.91 56.34
CA ARG A 45 11.47 18.91 55.23
C ARG A 45 12.87 18.69 54.59
N GLY A 46 13.10 19.14 53.35
CA GLY A 46 14.42 19.09 52.69
C GLY A 46 15.23 20.41 52.72
N ARG A 47 16.55 20.28 52.49
CA ARG A 47 17.59 21.31 52.15
C ARG A 47 18.87 20.54 51.72
N GLY A 48 19.82 21.03 50.92
CA GLY A 48 19.88 22.31 50.18
C GLY A 48 21.20 23.08 50.35
N ARG A 49 22.28 22.68 49.65
CA ARG A 49 23.60 23.35 49.35
C ARG A 49 24.55 22.29 48.74
N GLY A 50 25.62 22.59 47.99
CA GLY A 50 26.07 23.87 47.41
C GLY A 50 27.60 24.06 47.46
N GLY A 51 28.31 23.90 46.33
CA GLY A 51 29.75 24.19 46.14
C GLY A 51 30.29 23.48 44.87
N PHE A 52 30.74 24.18 43.83
CA PHE A 52 32.02 24.89 43.64
C PHE A 52 33.25 23.97 43.41
N PHE A 53 33.69 23.89 42.15
CA PHE A 53 35.10 24.09 41.77
C PHE A 53 35.18 24.61 40.31
N ARG A 54 36.19 25.43 40.02
CA ARG A 54 36.61 25.88 38.68
C ARG A 54 38.08 25.50 38.50
N HIS A 55 38.51 25.26 37.26
CA HIS A 55 39.78 25.72 36.64
C HIS A 55 39.67 25.40 35.14
N ALA A 56 39.87 26.36 34.23
CA ALA A 56 41.15 26.81 33.65
C ALA A 56 41.77 25.69 32.79
N ASP A 57 41.80 25.78 31.45
CA ASP A 57 42.47 26.73 30.52
C ASP A 57 43.87 26.23 30.11
N GLU A 58 44.35 26.71 28.95
CA GLU A 58 45.62 26.33 28.26
C GLU A 58 45.63 24.88 27.68
N GLY A 59 46.07 24.58 26.45
CA GLY A 59 46.30 25.42 25.26
C GLY A 59 47.77 25.51 24.79
N TYR A 60 48.18 24.75 23.77
CA TYR A 60 49.33 25.10 22.92
C TYR A 60 49.33 24.48 21.50
N GLN A 61 50.31 24.85 20.66
CA GLN A 61 50.35 24.63 19.20
C GLN A 61 51.47 23.67 18.71
N LYS A 62 51.27 23.11 17.50
CA LYS A 62 52.26 22.81 16.41
C LYS A 62 53.52 21.94 16.69
N GLY A 63 53.90 21.13 15.69
CA GLY A 63 55.24 20.52 15.54
C GLY A 63 55.22 19.14 14.85
N ILE A 64 55.20 19.03 13.51
CA ILE A 64 56.34 19.06 12.57
C ILE A 64 57.27 17.82 12.61
N SER A 65 57.02 16.91 11.65
CA SER A 65 57.96 16.15 10.79
C SER A 65 59.41 15.83 11.23
N ARG A 66 59.80 14.54 11.15
CA ARG A 66 60.90 13.97 10.31
C ARG A 66 61.00 12.43 10.49
N ARG A 67 60.97 11.62 9.42
CA ARG A 67 62.07 11.10 8.56
C ARG A 67 62.95 9.99 9.19
N GLY A 68 63.18 8.91 8.43
CA GLY A 68 64.20 7.87 8.65
C GLY A 68 63.60 6.52 9.12
N GLY A 69 64.03 5.36 8.60
CA GLY A 69 64.99 5.11 7.52
C GLY A 69 65.04 3.63 7.09
N PHE A 70 65.69 3.35 5.96
CA PHE A 70 65.90 2.01 5.39
C PHE A 70 66.73 1.08 6.31
N LYS A 71 66.49 -0.23 6.19
CA LYS A 71 67.55 -1.20 5.81
C LYS A 71 66.96 -2.49 5.22
N GLU A 72 67.81 -3.21 4.48
CA GLU A 72 67.47 -4.38 3.64
C GLU A 72 68.13 -5.68 4.19
N ASP A 73 68.34 -6.66 3.31
CA ASP A 73 68.89 -8.02 3.52
C ASP A 73 67.88 -9.00 4.18
N GLY A 74 67.64 -10.24 3.70
CA GLY A 74 68.30 -11.11 2.71
C GLY A 74 68.41 -12.54 3.31
N GLY A 75 68.38 -13.68 2.62
CA GLY A 75 68.21 -14.05 1.20
C GLY A 75 68.45 -15.57 1.04
N SER A 76 68.23 -16.15 -0.16
CA SER A 76 68.37 -17.60 -0.51
C SER A 76 67.32 -18.55 0.10
N VAL A 77 66.56 -19.43 -0.59
CA VAL A 77 66.66 -20.21 -1.86
C VAL A 77 67.33 -21.59 -1.71
N VAL A 78 66.57 -22.66 -2.02
CA VAL A 78 66.84 -23.92 -2.78
C VAL A 78 65.59 -24.84 -2.61
N GLY A 79 65.03 -25.56 -3.59
CA GLY A 79 65.21 -25.51 -5.06
C GLY A 79 64.78 -26.83 -5.77
N HIS A 80 64.49 -26.74 -7.10
CA HIS A 80 64.45 -27.87 -8.08
C HIS A 80 63.29 -28.89 -7.98
N LYS A 81 62.89 -29.70 -9.00
CA LYS A 81 63.16 -30.00 -10.45
C LYS A 81 61.95 -30.88 -10.92
N ARG A 82 61.61 -31.29 -12.16
CA ARG A 82 61.79 -31.01 -13.62
C ARG A 82 60.81 -32.02 -14.31
N ALA A 83 60.36 -31.99 -15.57
CA ALA A 83 60.03 -31.00 -16.63
C ALA A 83 59.63 -31.81 -17.90
N LEU A 84 58.97 -31.22 -18.92
CA LEU A 84 59.29 -31.29 -20.38
C LEU A 84 58.15 -30.79 -21.30
N VAL A 85 58.48 -30.50 -22.57
CA VAL A 85 57.65 -29.90 -23.65
C VAL A 85 58.02 -30.60 -24.98
N PRO A 86 57.05 -31.04 -25.82
CA PRO A 86 56.75 -30.41 -27.15
C PRO A 86 55.28 -30.60 -27.65
N THR A 87 54.73 -30.00 -28.72
CA THR A 87 54.99 -28.76 -29.53
C THR A 87 53.74 -28.41 -30.38
N ASN A 88 53.53 -27.11 -30.63
CA ASN A 88 52.93 -26.44 -31.82
C ASN A 88 51.72 -27.02 -32.59
N SER A 89 50.67 -26.18 -32.72
CA SER A 89 50.03 -25.85 -34.00
C SER A 89 49.39 -24.44 -33.95
N ASP A 90 49.32 -23.74 -35.09
CA ASP A 90 48.97 -22.32 -35.19
C ASP A 90 47.45 -22.03 -35.30
N GLY A 91 47.04 -20.80 -34.92
CA GLY A 91 45.67 -20.30 -35.20
C GLY A 91 45.15 -19.19 -34.28
N GLY A 92 45.67 -17.95 -34.39
CA GLY A 92 45.28 -16.83 -33.52
C GLY A 92 44.19 -15.89 -34.07
N PRO A 93 43.13 -15.55 -33.30
CA PRO A 93 42.18 -14.45 -33.61
C PRO A 93 42.54 -13.11 -32.91
N PRO A 94 41.95 -11.96 -33.31
CA PRO A 94 42.57 -10.65 -33.11
C PRO A 94 42.25 -9.91 -31.80
N ILE A 95 43.18 -9.01 -31.42
CA ILE A 95 43.09 -8.10 -30.27
C ILE A 95 42.08 -6.97 -30.54
N LYS A 96 41.22 -6.65 -29.55
CA LYS A 96 40.60 -5.33 -29.40
C LYS A 96 40.83 -4.77 -28.00
N ARG A 97 41.40 -3.57 -27.92
CA ARG A 97 41.50 -2.77 -26.69
C ARG A 97 40.25 -1.89 -26.56
N GLY A 98 39.73 -1.73 -25.35
CA GLY A 98 38.57 -0.88 -25.05
C GLY A 98 38.66 -0.32 -23.63
N GLY A 99 39.53 0.68 -23.43
CA GLY A 99 39.67 1.35 -22.14
C GLY A 99 38.48 2.28 -21.87
N ASN A 100 37.96 2.30 -20.64
CA ASN A 100 36.86 3.15 -20.20
C ASN A 100 37.33 4.58 -19.90
N PRO A 101 36.90 5.62 -20.64
CA PRO A 101 37.29 7.00 -20.41
C PRO A 101 36.11 7.81 -19.85
N ASN A 102 36.04 7.94 -18.52
CA ASN A 102 35.63 9.17 -17.81
C ASN A 102 35.58 8.91 -16.29
N ALA A 103 36.63 9.34 -15.58
CA ALA A 103 36.64 9.43 -14.13
C ALA A 103 37.46 10.66 -13.70
N LEU A 104 36.84 11.51 -12.87
CA LEU A 104 37.41 12.69 -12.18
C LEU A 104 37.85 13.88 -13.07
N PRO A 105 37.95 15.11 -12.52
CA PRO A 105 37.36 15.65 -11.29
C PRO A 105 36.41 16.84 -11.55
N LEU A 106 35.78 17.36 -10.48
CA LEU A 106 35.10 18.66 -10.51
C LEU A 106 36.12 19.81 -10.61
N GLY A 107 35.84 20.79 -11.45
CA GLY A 107 36.64 22.01 -11.63
C GLY A 107 35.74 23.25 -11.77
N GLU A 108 36.23 24.39 -11.27
CA GLU A 108 35.49 25.64 -11.17
C GLU A 108 35.15 26.23 -12.55
N ARG A 109 33.98 26.88 -12.66
CA ARG A 109 33.61 27.65 -13.86
C ARG A 109 33.60 29.14 -13.55
N THR A 110 34.72 29.79 -13.81
CA THR A 110 34.77 31.25 -13.95
C THR A 110 33.98 31.68 -15.19
N TYR A 111 33.31 32.83 -15.10
CA TYR A 111 32.47 33.36 -16.18
C TYR A 111 33.32 34.24 -17.10
N THR A 112 33.30 34.00 -18.41
CA THR A 112 33.92 34.88 -19.42
C THR A 112 32.83 35.37 -20.38
N ALA A 113 32.81 36.68 -20.62
CA ALA A 113 31.78 37.34 -21.41
C ALA A 113 32.09 37.30 -22.92
N PRO A 114 31.07 37.14 -23.80
CA PRO A 114 31.21 37.42 -25.22
C PRO A 114 31.42 38.93 -25.49
N SER A 115 32.19 39.25 -26.52
CA SER A 115 32.51 40.61 -26.96
C SER A 115 31.33 41.36 -27.60
N GLU A 116 31.44 42.68 -27.66
CA GLU A 116 30.39 43.61 -28.09
C GLU A 116 30.09 43.57 -29.60
N THR A 117 28.81 43.74 -29.97
CA THR A 117 28.42 44.19 -31.32
C THR A 117 27.23 45.16 -31.28
N ILE A 118 27.55 46.46 -31.33
CA ILE A 118 26.74 47.64 -31.75
C ILE A 118 25.20 47.55 -31.64
N VAL A 119 24.73 48.18 -30.56
CA VAL A 119 23.40 48.78 -30.27
C VAL A 119 22.41 48.97 -31.43
N SER A 120 21.17 48.52 -31.21
CA SER A 120 19.94 49.25 -31.58
C SER A 120 18.88 49.09 -30.47
N LYS A 121 18.03 50.11 -30.24
CA LYS A 121 17.10 50.17 -29.07
C LYS A 121 15.70 49.58 -29.37
N PRO A 122 14.93 49.16 -28.34
CA PRO A 122 13.85 48.19 -28.50
C PRO A 122 12.45 48.79 -28.74
N ALA A 123 11.54 47.95 -29.24
CA ALA A 123 10.09 48.14 -29.17
C ALA A 123 9.50 47.32 -28.00
N ALA A 124 8.37 47.77 -27.42
CA ALA A 124 7.75 47.16 -26.25
C ALA A 124 6.87 45.93 -26.61
N PRO A 125 6.78 44.91 -25.73
CA PRO A 125 5.86 43.78 -25.91
C PRO A 125 4.41 44.14 -25.56
N ALA A 126 3.44 43.45 -26.16
CA ALA A 126 2.00 43.65 -25.95
C ALA A 126 1.35 42.50 -25.18
N GLU A 127 0.26 42.79 -24.46
CA GLU A 127 -0.46 41.81 -23.62
C GLU A 127 -1.37 40.84 -24.42
N PRO A 128 -1.55 39.58 -23.96
CA PRO A 128 -2.43 38.61 -24.58
C PRO A 128 -3.91 38.79 -24.18
N LYS A 129 -4.85 38.50 -25.10
CA LYS A 129 -6.31 38.60 -24.87
C LYS A 129 -6.99 37.22 -24.82
N GLU A 130 -7.85 37.02 -23.82
CA GLU A 130 -8.76 35.86 -23.76
C GLU A 130 -9.89 35.93 -24.82
N TYR A 131 -10.44 34.77 -25.19
CA TYR A 131 -11.70 34.65 -25.94
C TYR A 131 -12.64 33.62 -25.30
N LYS A 132 -13.77 34.08 -24.74
CA LYS A 132 -14.84 33.21 -24.20
C LYS A 132 -15.98 33.08 -25.22
N ARG A 133 -16.55 31.88 -25.37
CA ARG A 133 -17.69 31.60 -26.27
C ARG A 133 -18.84 30.92 -25.52
N GLN A 134 -20.04 31.48 -25.60
CA GLN A 134 -21.26 30.96 -24.97
C GLN A 134 -22.16 30.22 -25.98
N PHE A 135 -23.04 29.33 -25.50
CA PHE A 135 -24.04 28.61 -26.31
C PHE A 135 -25.43 28.60 -25.63
N LYS A 136 -26.51 28.71 -26.42
CA LYS A 136 -27.90 28.81 -25.94
C LYS A 136 -28.52 27.44 -25.55
N GLN A 137 -29.42 27.45 -24.56
CA GLN A 137 -30.13 26.27 -24.03
C GLN A 137 -31.54 26.07 -24.63
N LYS A 138 -32.26 25.01 -24.20
CA LYS A 138 -33.65 24.67 -24.60
C LYS A 138 -34.62 24.71 -23.41
N SER A 139 -35.93 24.75 -23.67
CA SER A 139 -36.97 24.98 -22.66
C SER A 139 -37.25 23.79 -21.72
N GLN A 140 -37.71 24.12 -20.51
CA GLN A 140 -37.84 23.18 -19.38
C GLN A 140 -38.96 22.12 -19.56
N LYS A 141 -40.06 22.43 -20.27
CA LYS A 141 -41.17 21.48 -20.45
C LYS A 141 -40.73 20.20 -21.18
N THR A 142 -39.87 20.31 -22.19
CA THR A 142 -39.30 19.16 -22.91
C THR A 142 -38.35 18.34 -22.02
N ILE A 143 -37.65 18.98 -21.08
CA ILE A 143 -36.71 18.33 -20.18
C ILE A 143 -37.44 17.42 -19.17
N LYS A 144 -38.60 17.83 -18.65
CA LYS A 144 -39.36 17.01 -17.68
C LYS A 144 -39.87 15.70 -18.30
N MET A 145 -40.51 15.78 -19.47
CA MET A 145 -41.05 14.61 -20.18
C MET A 145 -39.95 13.62 -20.65
N GLU A 146 -38.74 14.10 -20.96
CA GLU A 146 -37.60 13.23 -21.27
C GLU A 146 -36.90 12.62 -20.03
N ARG A 147 -37.20 13.05 -18.80
CA ARG A 147 -36.65 12.45 -17.57
C ARG A 147 -37.39 11.17 -17.19
N GLU A 148 -38.73 11.20 -17.19
CA GLU A 148 -39.58 10.07 -16.78
C GLU A 148 -39.34 8.80 -17.62
N LYS A 149 -39.01 8.95 -18.92
CA LYS A 149 -38.66 7.82 -19.81
C LYS A 149 -37.23 7.26 -19.64
N ARG A 150 -36.43 7.72 -18.68
CA ARG A 150 -35.00 7.33 -18.53
C ARG A 150 -34.67 6.51 -17.27
N ASN A 151 -35.63 6.17 -16.42
CA ASN A 151 -35.35 5.42 -15.19
C ASN A 151 -34.86 3.98 -15.41
N ASN A 152 -35.02 3.42 -16.63
CA ASN A 152 -34.56 2.07 -16.96
C ASN A 152 -33.39 2.06 -17.95
N VAL A 153 -32.48 1.08 -17.74
CA VAL A 153 -31.31 0.70 -18.54
C VAL A 153 -30.07 1.60 -18.44
N VAL A 154 -29.14 1.18 -17.58
CA VAL A 154 -27.72 1.54 -17.61
C VAL A 154 -26.92 0.38 -18.22
N ILE A 155 -26.15 0.61 -19.28
CA ILE A 155 -25.07 -0.31 -19.69
C ILE A 155 -23.81 0.50 -20.07
N ALA A 156 -22.78 0.40 -19.23
CA ALA A 156 -21.41 0.75 -19.60
C ALA A 156 -20.75 -0.45 -20.33
N PRO A 157 -19.77 -0.24 -21.21
CA PRO A 157 -19.11 -1.36 -21.89
C PRO A 157 -18.41 -2.29 -20.87
N LYS A 158 -18.65 -3.60 -20.99
CA LYS A 158 -18.01 -4.62 -20.14
C LYS A 158 -16.48 -4.43 -20.14
N LEU A 159 -15.95 -4.03 -18.98
CA LEU A 159 -14.68 -4.62 -18.54
C LEU A 159 -14.94 -6.13 -18.42
N LYS A 160 -13.92 -6.98 -18.61
CA LYS A 160 -14.04 -8.41 -18.27
C LYS A 160 -14.68 -8.51 -16.89
N GLU A 161 -15.80 -9.23 -16.75
CA GLU A 161 -16.25 -9.65 -15.43
C GLU A 161 -15.07 -10.40 -14.80
N ARG A 162 -14.57 -9.86 -13.68
CA ARG A 162 -13.50 -10.52 -12.94
C ARG A 162 -14.15 -11.65 -12.16
N VAL A 163 -13.48 -12.80 -12.17
CA VAL A 163 -13.64 -13.90 -11.20
C VAL A 163 -14.04 -13.33 -9.85
N GLY A 164 -15.15 -13.82 -9.30
CA GLY A 164 -15.59 -13.46 -7.96
C GLY A 164 -14.55 -13.92 -6.95
N VAL A 165 -14.31 -13.11 -5.92
CA VAL A 165 -13.44 -13.50 -4.80
C VAL A 165 -14.24 -13.28 -3.54
N LYS A 166 -14.60 -14.40 -2.91
CA LYS A 166 -15.34 -14.42 -1.66
C LYS A 166 -14.36 -14.51 -0.50
N MET A 167 -14.48 -13.54 0.38
CA MET A 167 -13.89 -13.61 1.71
C MET A 167 -14.90 -14.31 2.61
N VAL A 168 -14.49 -15.41 3.23
CA VAL A 168 -15.21 -16.03 4.35
C VAL A 168 -15.71 -14.96 5.33
N GLU A 169 -17.00 -15.04 5.69
CA GLU A 169 -17.70 -13.98 6.42
C GLU A 169 -17.76 -14.22 7.92
N ASP A 170 -17.93 -15.48 8.32
CA ASP A 170 -17.78 -15.90 9.71
C ASP A 170 -16.29 -16.06 10.05
N GLU A 171 -15.83 -15.60 11.21
CA GLU A 171 -14.46 -15.84 11.67
C GLU A 171 -14.26 -17.26 12.20
N ASN A 172 -15.35 -18.02 12.37
CA ASN A 172 -15.37 -19.43 12.78
C ASN A 172 -15.47 -20.42 11.60
N GLU A 173 -15.68 -19.93 10.36
CA GLU A 173 -15.79 -20.80 9.18
C GLU A 173 -14.41 -21.36 8.80
N VAL A 174 -14.30 -22.69 8.80
CA VAL A 174 -13.05 -23.41 8.60
C VAL A 174 -12.66 -23.37 7.12
N VAL A 175 -11.46 -22.84 6.83
CA VAL A 175 -10.90 -22.72 5.49
C VAL A 175 -9.67 -23.63 5.29
N PRO A 176 -9.42 -24.12 4.07
CA PRO A 176 -8.22 -24.89 3.79
C PRO A 176 -6.97 -24.00 3.87
N TYR A 177 -5.88 -24.60 4.33
CA TYR A 177 -4.57 -23.96 4.39
C TYR A 177 -3.68 -24.48 3.27
N CYS A 178 -2.80 -23.61 2.79
CA CYS A 178 -1.59 -23.98 2.06
C CYS A 178 -0.37 -23.67 2.94
N GLU A 179 0.83 -24.00 2.47
CA GLU A 179 2.10 -23.64 3.13
C GLU A 179 2.22 -22.11 3.42
N HIS A 180 1.49 -21.29 2.65
CA HIS A 180 1.43 -19.84 2.78
C HIS A 180 0.27 -19.33 3.68
N GLY A 181 -0.38 -20.20 4.45
CA GLY A 181 -1.48 -19.84 5.35
C GLY A 181 -2.88 -20.04 4.75
N PRO A 182 -3.92 -19.38 5.31
CA PRO A 182 -5.31 -19.55 4.90
C PRO A 182 -5.54 -19.24 3.42
N CYS A 183 -6.33 -20.08 2.75
CA CYS A 183 -6.76 -19.84 1.38
C CYS A 183 -7.97 -18.90 1.30
N ILE A 184 -8.21 -18.35 0.10
CA ILE A 184 -9.36 -17.48 -0.20
C ILE A 184 -10.22 -18.13 -1.30
N LEU A 185 -11.53 -17.92 -1.26
CA LEU A 185 -12.49 -18.60 -2.13
C LEU A 185 -12.67 -17.86 -3.47
N PHE A 186 -12.51 -18.58 -4.58
CA PHE A 186 -12.64 -18.05 -5.94
C PHE A 186 -13.88 -18.59 -6.65
N GLU A 187 -14.62 -17.69 -7.31
CA GLU A 187 -15.79 -17.99 -8.14
C GLU A 187 -15.47 -17.70 -9.60
N LYS A 188 -15.09 -18.74 -10.34
CA LYS A 188 -14.65 -18.69 -11.75
C LYS A 188 -15.80 -19.20 -12.64
N PRO A 189 -16.35 -18.41 -13.58
CA PRO A 189 -17.35 -18.94 -14.51
C PRO A 189 -16.71 -20.00 -15.43
N PHE A 190 -17.35 -21.18 -15.58
CA PHE A 190 -16.81 -22.31 -16.34
C PHE A 190 -16.48 -21.97 -17.80
N SER A 191 -17.20 -21.01 -18.39
CA SER A 191 -16.90 -20.44 -19.70
C SER A 191 -17.39 -18.99 -19.78
N ARG A 192 -17.12 -18.28 -20.88
CA ARG A 192 -17.56 -16.88 -21.08
C ARG A 192 -19.07 -16.70 -21.12
N ASP A 193 -19.79 -17.76 -21.48
CA ASP A 193 -21.21 -17.74 -21.82
C ASP A 193 -22.02 -18.69 -20.93
N SER A 194 -21.37 -19.30 -19.92
CA SER A 194 -22.01 -20.16 -18.91
C SER A 194 -22.41 -19.36 -17.67
N CYS A 195 -23.58 -19.70 -17.11
CA CYS A 195 -24.00 -19.25 -15.78
C CYS A 195 -23.41 -20.11 -14.64
N ASN A 196 -22.83 -21.27 -14.94
CA ASN A 196 -22.21 -22.13 -13.94
C ASN A 196 -20.87 -21.54 -13.47
N VAL A 197 -20.57 -21.73 -12.18
CA VAL A 197 -19.37 -21.19 -11.52
C VAL A 197 -18.60 -22.33 -10.83
N ASP A 198 -17.35 -22.55 -11.26
CA ASP A 198 -16.33 -23.28 -10.51
C ASP A 198 -16.01 -22.47 -9.25
N THR A 199 -16.14 -23.12 -8.09
CA THR A 199 -15.99 -22.48 -6.79
C THR A 199 -14.92 -23.22 -6.01
N SER A 200 -13.74 -22.63 -5.92
CA SER A 200 -12.54 -23.30 -5.41
C SER A 200 -11.68 -22.36 -4.56
N TYR A 201 -11.22 -22.84 -3.42
CA TYR A 201 -10.20 -22.17 -2.61
C TYR A 201 -8.85 -22.19 -3.32
N SER A 202 -8.06 -21.13 -3.20
CA SER A 202 -6.67 -21.11 -3.67
C SER A 202 -5.81 -20.19 -2.78
N CYS A 203 -4.48 -20.27 -2.90
CA CYS A 203 -3.54 -19.47 -2.12
C CYS A 203 -3.87 -17.96 -2.13
N ALA A 204 -3.88 -17.34 -0.95
CA ALA A 204 -4.15 -15.91 -0.80
C ALA A 204 -2.95 -15.01 -1.20
N VAL A 205 -1.71 -15.53 -1.03
CA VAL A 205 -0.45 -14.83 -1.29
C VAL A 205 -0.07 -14.93 -2.77
N TYR A 206 0.25 -16.15 -3.22
CA TYR A 206 0.75 -16.41 -4.57
C TYR A 206 -0.37 -16.81 -5.53
N ARG A 207 -0.20 -16.42 -6.81
CA ARG A 207 -1.22 -16.54 -7.87
C ARG A 207 -0.64 -17.00 -9.20
N ASN A 208 0.53 -17.61 -9.11
CA ASN A 208 1.35 -18.16 -10.17
C ASN A 208 1.92 -19.50 -9.65
N ASP A 209 2.73 -20.15 -10.46
CA ASP A 209 3.20 -21.52 -10.27
C ASP A 209 4.07 -21.73 -8.99
N LYS A 210 4.32 -20.66 -8.20
CA LYS A 210 4.90 -20.72 -6.85
C LYS A 210 4.03 -21.44 -5.82
N CYS A 211 2.71 -21.43 -5.98
CA CYS A 211 1.81 -22.21 -5.14
C CYS A 211 0.65 -22.72 -5.99
N SER A 212 0.69 -24.01 -6.32
CA SER A 212 -0.34 -24.71 -7.10
C SER A 212 -1.57 -25.10 -6.28
N PHE A 213 -1.61 -24.78 -4.97
CA PHE A 213 -2.70 -25.18 -4.09
C PHE A 213 -4.05 -24.64 -4.57
N THR A 214 -4.96 -25.56 -4.86
CA THR A 214 -6.37 -25.30 -5.16
C THR A 214 -7.21 -26.44 -4.57
N LYS A 215 -8.32 -26.11 -3.93
CA LYS A 215 -9.28 -27.07 -3.36
C LYS A 215 -10.69 -26.72 -3.80
N ASP A 216 -11.38 -27.64 -4.46
CA ASP A 216 -12.79 -27.47 -4.85
C ASP A 216 -13.70 -27.38 -3.61
N LEU A 217 -14.77 -26.57 -3.66
CA LEU A 217 -15.68 -26.37 -2.52
C LEU A 217 -16.46 -27.64 -2.15
N ILE A 218 -16.82 -28.48 -3.12
CA ILE A 218 -17.54 -29.74 -2.90
C ILE A 218 -16.61 -30.78 -2.27
N ASP A 219 -15.33 -30.80 -2.63
CA ASP A 219 -14.33 -31.64 -1.97
C ASP A 219 -13.95 -31.10 -0.58
N TRP A 220 -13.87 -29.78 -0.40
CA TRP A 220 -13.67 -29.16 0.91
C TRP A 220 -14.79 -29.50 1.89
N ALA A 221 -16.05 -29.46 1.45
CA ALA A 221 -17.21 -29.77 2.28
C ALA A 221 -17.25 -31.23 2.79
N LYS A 222 -16.40 -32.13 2.28
CA LYS A 222 -16.24 -33.52 2.77
C LYS A 222 -15.12 -33.68 3.80
N GLU A 223 -14.22 -32.70 3.90
CA GLU A 223 -12.98 -32.76 4.68
C GLU A 223 -12.95 -31.71 5.81
N MET A 224 -13.76 -30.65 5.73
CA MET A 224 -13.76 -29.53 6.68
C MET A 224 -14.14 -29.92 8.12
N GLU A 225 -14.87 -31.01 8.34
CA GLU A 225 -15.29 -31.45 9.68
C GLU A 225 -14.13 -32.13 10.45
N ASP A 226 -13.27 -32.86 9.75
CA ASP A 226 -12.05 -33.48 10.30
C ASP A 226 -10.81 -32.57 10.19
N PHE A 227 -10.92 -31.40 9.55
CA PHE A 227 -9.78 -30.52 9.30
C PHE A 227 -9.33 -29.78 10.56
N VAL A 228 -8.17 -30.18 11.07
CA VAL A 228 -7.39 -29.37 12.00
C VAL A 228 -6.52 -28.42 11.18
N ALA A 229 -6.68 -27.11 11.40
CA ALA A 229 -5.78 -26.11 10.81
C ALA A 229 -4.34 -26.39 11.27
N PRO A 230 -3.32 -26.32 10.38
CA PRO A 230 -1.95 -26.53 10.79
C PRO A 230 -1.58 -25.60 11.93
N GLU A 231 -1.17 -26.17 13.07
CA GLU A 231 -0.36 -25.40 14.01
C GLU A 231 0.89 -24.99 13.24
N PHE A 232 1.03 -23.68 12.98
CA PHE A 232 2.27 -23.13 12.48
C PHE A 232 3.29 -23.30 13.60
N ASP A 233 4.05 -24.40 13.52
CA ASP A 233 5.02 -24.81 14.51
C ASP A 233 6.13 -23.76 14.54
N CYS A 234 5.92 -22.78 15.41
CA CYS A 234 6.60 -21.51 15.40
C CYS A 234 7.96 -21.68 16.06
N GLU A 235 8.95 -22.11 15.27
CA GLU A 235 10.36 -21.83 15.58
C GLU A 235 10.45 -20.36 15.95
N SER A 236 10.73 -20.10 17.24
CA SER A 236 10.44 -18.83 17.89
C SER A 236 11.02 -17.67 17.08
N PHE A 237 10.16 -16.83 16.49
CA PHE A 237 10.58 -15.80 15.54
C PHE A 237 11.71 -14.93 16.14
N GLU A 238 12.95 -15.14 15.70
CA GLU A 238 14.11 -14.39 16.16
C GLU A 238 14.13 -12.98 15.54
N TYR A 239 13.18 -12.15 15.98
CA TYR A 239 13.08 -10.74 15.61
C TYR A 239 14.41 -10.01 15.86
N GLY A 240 14.81 -9.14 14.95
CA GLY A 240 15.99 -8.29 15.07
C GLY A 240 17.34 -9.01 15.16
N GLN A 241 17.47 -10.29 14.76
CA GLN A 241 18.72 -11.06 14.88
C GLN A 241 19.94 -10.38 14.23
N ALA A 242 19.78 -9.76 13.06
CA ALA A 242 20.80 -8.95 12.38
C ALA A 242 21.15 -7.69 13.18
N THR A 243 20.14 -7.02 13.73
CA THR A 243 20.26 -5.83 14.57
C THR A 243 20.95 -6.12 15.91
N LYS A 244 20.70 -7.29 16.52
CA LYS A 244 21.31 -7.74 17.78
C LYS A 244 22.79 -8.09 17.58
N SER A 245 23.07 -8.97 16.62
CA SER A 245 24.46 -9.34 16.25
C SER A 245 25.30 -8.14 15.78
N TYR A 246 24.71 -7.16 15.08
CA TYR A 246 25.41 -5.91 14.75
C TYR A 246 25.86 -5.15 16.01
N LYS A 247 24.96 -4.98 16.99
CA LYS A 247 25.25 -4.25 18.25
C LYS A 247 26.38 -4.93 19.04
N GLU A 248 26.35 -6.25 19.14
CA GLU A 248 27.38 -7.08 19.79
C GLU A 248 28.77 -6.94 19.14
N LEU A 249 28.83 -7.00 17.81
CA LEU A 249 30.08 -6.88 17.06
C LEU A 249 30.63 -5.45 17.06
N LYS A 250 29.76 -4.43 17.04
CA LYS A 250 30.15 -3.03 17.15
C LYS A 250 30.74 -2.72 18.53
N ALA A 251 30.17 -3.26 19.60
CA ALA A 251 30.76 -3.17 20.94
C ALA A 251 32.15 -3.85 21.03
N SER A 252 32.42 -4.83 20.16
CA SER A 252 33.73 -5.49 20.05
C SER A 252 34.76 -4.70 19.21
N GLY A 253 34.41 -3.56 18.62
CA GLY A 253 35.32 -2.75 17.79
C GLY A 253 35.79 -3.41 16.48
N LYS A 254 35.06 -4.41 15.99
CA LYS A 254 35.41 -5.19 14.79
C LYS A 254 34.75 -4.61 13.54
N GLU A 255 35.32 -4.90 12.37
CA GLU A 255 34.58 -4.79 11.11
C GLU A 255 33.41 -5.80 11.10
N ILE A 256 32.31 -5.41 10.47
CA ILE A 256 31.04 -6.13 10.51
C ILE A 256 30.56 -6.34 9.08
N PHE A 257 30.17 -7.57 8.78
CA PHE A 257 29.65 -8.01 7.49
C PHE A 257 28.33 -8.76 7.74
N PHE A 258 27.42 -8.77 6.77
CA PHE A 258 26.13 -9.45 6.85
C PHE A 258 26.13 -10.72 6.00
N CYS A 259 25.63 -11.84 6.53
CA CYS A 259 25.47 -13.10 5.79
C CYS A 259 24.01 -13.27 5.35
N GLU A 260 23.75 -13.29 4.04
CA GLU A 260 22.40 -13.53 3.47
C GLU A 260 21.92 -14.97 3.67
N THR A 261 22.81 -15.94 3.89
CA THR A 261 22.44 -17.34 4.17
C THR A 261 21.99 -17.56 5.61
N CYS A 262 22.50 -16.77 6.55
CA CYS A 262 22.24 -16.92 7.99
C CYS A 262 21.51 -15.71 8.61
N TRP A 263 21.12 -14.73 7.80
CA TRP A 263 20.41 -13.50 8.17
C TRP A 263 20.98 -12.73 9.37
N LYS A 264 22.29 -12.81 9.58
CA LYS A 264 22.98 -12.36 10.79
C LYS A 264 24.30 -11.66 10.47
N CYS A 265 24.74 -10.78 11.37
CA CYS A 265 26.02 -10.09 11.25
C CYS A 265 27.17 -10.93 11.82
N PHE A 266 28.32 -10.88 11.16
CA PHE A 266 29.55 -11.59 11.53
C PHE A 266 30.78 -10.70 11.29
N ASN A 267 31.87 -10.95 12.03
CA ASN A 267 33.19 -10.39 11.70
C ASN A 267 34.05 -11.36 10.86
N LYS A 268 33.74 -12.67 10.92
CA LYS A 268 34.30 -13.76 10.11
C LYS A 268 33.23 -14.87 10.05
N HIS A 269 33.02 -15.44 8.88
CA HIS A 269 32.01 -16.48 8.63
C HIS A 269 32.41 -17.31 7.39
N ALA A 270 31.78 -18.46 7.17
CA ALA A 270 32.10 -19.37 6.08
C ALA A 270 31.28 -19.12 4.80
N CYS A 271 30.01 -18.74 4.93
CA CYS A 271 29.17 -18.36 3.79
C CYS A 271 29.56 -16.96 3.26
N PRO A 272 29.18 -16.60 2.01
CA PRO A 272 29.37 -15.26 1.47
C PRO A 272 28.80 -14.17 2.39
N MET A 273 29.46 -13.01 2.43
CA MET A 273 29.01 -11.87 3.24
C MET A 273 29.06 -10.56 2.45
N ILE A 274 28.11 -9.67 2.71
CA ILE A 274 28.09 -8.28 2.24
C ILE A 274 28.74 -7.39 3.30
N GLY A 275 29.66 -6.50 2.90
CA GLY A 275 30.17 -5.46 3.79
C GLY A 275 31.52 -4.87 3.39
N PRO A 276 32.16 -4.10 4.28
CA PRO A 276 31.71 -3.81 5.65
C PRO A 276 30.41 -2.98 5.69
N ILE A 277 29.55 -3.25 6.68
CA ILE A 277 28.25 -2.58 6.86
C ILE A 277 28.22 -1.65 8.09
N ASN A 278 27.36 -0.64 8.04
CA ASN A 278 27.07 0.25 9.17
C ASN A 278 25.66 -0.01 9.75
N TYR A 279 25.31 0.70 10.82
CA TYR A 279 24.00 0.54 11.47
C TYR A 279 22.84 1.08 10.60
N ASP A 280 23.11 2.08 9.78
CA ASP A 280 22.10 2.72 8.93
C ASP A 280 21.61 1.74 7.85
N LEU A 281 22.52 0.95 7.26
CA LEU A 281 22.16 -0.15 6.36
C LEU A 281 21.34 -1.23 7.07
N ILE A 282 21.69 -1.64 8.30
CA ILE A 282 20.88 -2.58 9.09
C ILE A 282 19.50 -2.02 9.44
N GLY A 283 19.37 -0.70 9.61
CA GLY A 283 18.08 -0.02 9.72
C GLY A 283 17.29 0.09 8.40
N ASN A 284 17.96 -0.08 7.25
CA ASN A 284 17.42 0.09 5.91
C ASN A 284 17.79 -1.11 4.98
N PRO A 285 17.40 -2.37 5.30
CA PRO A 285 17.86 -3.57 4.58
C PRO A 285 17.70 -3.53 3.05
N LEU A 286 16.65 -2.87 2.54
CA LEU A 286 16.45 -2.70 1.09
C LEU A 286 17.63 -2.02 0.36
N ASP A 287 18.38 -1.15 1.03
CA ASP A 287 19.48 -0.38 0.43
C ASP A 287 20.70 -1.27 0.07
N PHE A 288 20.80 -2.49 0.62
CA PHE A 288 21.91 -3.42 0.31
C PHE A 288 21.47 -4.84 -0.08
N LEU A 289 20.27 -5.29 0.29
CA LEU A 289 19.72 -6.63 -0.05
C LEU A 289 18.91 -6.63 -1.34
N THR A 290 19.25 -5.72 -2.26
CA THR A 290 18.48 -5.45 -3.48
C THR A 290 18.22 -6.68 -4.33
N ASN A 291 19.21 -7.55 -4.51
CA ASN A 291 19.08 -8.71 -5.39
C ASN A 291 18.27 -9.83 -4.71
N ALA A 292 18.62 -10.20 -3.47
CA ALA A 292 17.91 -11.22 -2.70
C ALA A 292 16.40 -10.91 -2.54
N ILE A 293 16.03 -9.63 -2.45
CA ILE A 293 14.63 -9.20 -2.30
C ILE A 293 13.93 -9.02 -3.67
N GLN A 294 14.64 -8.68 -4.75
CA GLN A 294 14.03 -8.52 -6.10
C GLN A 294 14.00 -9.80 -6.95
N GLU A 295 14.76 -10.84 -6.62
CA GLU A 295 14.76 -12.08 -7.40
C GLU A 295 13.51 -12.94 -7.21
N ASP A 296 12.77 -12.77 -6.09
CA ASP A 296 11.56 -13.55 -5.83
C ASP A 296 10.35 -13.08 -6.65
N ARG A 297 10.14 -13.73 -7.80
CA ARG A 297 9.18 -13.33 -8.84
C ARG A 297 7.69 -13.43 -8.47
N GLY A 298 7.36 -13.73 -7.21
CA GLY A 298 5.98 -13.69 -6.69
C GLY A 298 5.70 -12.42 -5.90
N GLU A 299 6.68 -11.94 -5.14
CA GLU A 299 6.61 -10.72 -4.35
C GLU A 299 6.87 -9.50 -5.26
N ALA A 300 5.79 -8.88 -5.74
CA ALA A 300 5.86 -7.70 -6.61
C ALA A 300 6.24 -6.41 -5.85
N GLN A 301 7.33 -6.44 -5.07
CA GLN A 301 7.74 -5.39 -4.16
C GLN A 301 8.35 -4.20 -4.93
N TYR A 302 7.56 -3.15 -5.12
CA TYR A 302 8.04 -1.91 -5.73
C TYR A 302 8.48 -0.89 -4.68
N TRP A 303 9.57 -0.19 -4.98
CA TRP A 303 10.24 0.67 -4.01
C TRP A 303 9.98 2.14 -4.29
N PHE A 304 9.40 2.88 -3.34
CA PHE A 304 9.16 4.30 -3.53
C PHE A 304 10.47 5.09 -3.66
N LYS A 305 10.45 6.12 -4.50
CA LYS A 305 11.47 7.16 -4.43
C LYS A 305 11.26 8.03 -3.20
N ASP A 306 12.35 8.59 -2.69
CA ASP A 306 12.39 9.57 -1.60
C ASP A 306 11.44 10.76 -1.83
N GLU A 307 11.27 11.20 -3.08
CA GLU A 307 10.29 12.21 -3.52
C GLU A 307 8.85 11.88 -3.09
N VAL A 308 8.46 10.59 -3.17
CA VAL A 308 7.13 10.09 -2.77
C VAL A 308 7.05 10.01 -1.25
N VAL A 309 8.08 9.47 -0.60
CA VAL A 309 8.10 9.29 0.86
C VAL A 309 8.10 10.62 1.60
N GLU A 310 8.79 11.64 1.10
CA GLU A 310 8.77 13.01 1.63
C GLU A 310 7.43 13.72 1.35
N THR A 311 6.77 13.43 0.22
CA THR A 311 5.40 13.91 -0.05
C THR A 311 4.38 13.28 0.92
N LEU A 312 4.51 11.98 1.19
CA LEU A 312 3.71 11.26 2.19
C LEU A 312 3.95 11.83 3.59
N TRP A 313 5.22 11.96 4.00
CA TRP A 313 5.61 12.51 5.30
C TRP A 313 4.98 13.87 5.59
N ARG A 314 5.05 14.82 4.64
CA ARG A 314 4.47 16.15 4.80
C ARG A 314 2.96 16.12 4.97
N GLY A 315 2.26 15.28 4.19
CA GLY A 315 0.81 15.11 4.33
C GLY A 315 0.40 14.47 5.66
N VAL A 316 1.12 13.45 6.10
CA VAL A 316 0.97 12.79 7.41
C VAL A 316 1.19 13.78 8.56
N GLN A 317 2.28 14.55 8.50
CA GLN A 317 2.63 15.57 9.49
C GLN A 317 1.59 16.70 9.55
N LYS A 318 1.19 17.24 8.40
CA LYS A 318 0.20 18.33 8.30
C LYS A 318 -1.21 17.89 8.72
N ALA A 319 -1.53 16.61 8.53
CA ALA A 319 -2.75 15.99 9.03
C ALA A 319 -2.67 15.53 10.51
N GLU A 320 -1.59 15.83 11.24
CA GLU A 320 -1.43 15.51 12.67
C GLU A 320 -1.55 14.01 13.03
N VAL A 321 -1.19 13.12 12.09
CA VAL A 321 -1.18 11.66 12.30
C VAL A 321 -0.02 11.28 13.22
N ASP A 322 -0.30 10.59 14.34
CA ASP A 322 0.70 10.25 15.37
C ASP A 322 1.19 8.79 15.31
N GLY A 323 0.62 7.96 14.43
CA GLY A 323 1.12 6.61 14.14
C GLY A 323 0.81 6.16 12.71
N LEU A 324 1.75 5.41 12.11
CA LEU A 324 1.66 4.90 10.74
C LEU A 324 1.75 3.37 10.71
N LEU A 325 0.68 2.70 10.28
CA LEU A 325 0.69 1.27 9.97
C LEU A 325 1.03 1.10 8.49
N CYS A 326 2.23 0.62 8.20
CA CYS A 326 2.72 0.31 6.86
C CYS A 326 2.33 -1.12 6.49
N ILE A 327 1.57 -1.31 5.41
CA ILE A 327 1.18 -2.63 4.89
C ILE A 327 1.78 -2.80 3.49
N GLY A 328 2.74 -3.71 3.32
CA GLY A 328 3.47 -3.86 2.04
C GLY A 328 4.27 -2.62 1.63
N THR A 329 4.63 -1.75 2.58
CA THR A 329 5.31 -0.47 2.32
C THR A 329 6.65 -0.30 3.06
N PRO A 330 7.59 -1.27 2.99
CA PRO A 330 8.83 -1.27 3.75
C PRO A 330 9.73 -0.07 3.46
N THR A 331 9.71 0.47 2.23
CA THR A 331 10.45 1.71 1.87
C THR A 331 9.94 2.97 2.59
N VAL A 332 8.66 3.02 2.96
CA VAL A 332 8.10 4.11 3.79
C VAL A 332 8.47 3.88 5.24
N PHE A 333 8.23 2.67 5.74
CA PHE A 333 8.55 2.27 7.11
C PHE A 333 10.00 2.58 7.49
N GLN A 334 10.97 2.10 6.70
CA GLN A 334 12.40 2.33 6.94
C GLN A 334 12.77 3.82 7.05
N LYS A 335 12.25 4.66 6.15
CA LYS A 335 12.57 6.09 6.06
C LYS A 335 11.81 6.95 7.09
N LEU A 336 10.70 6.48 7.64
CA LEU A 336 9.84 7.25 8.58
C LEU A 336 9.84 6.74 10.03
N LYS A 337 10.25 5.51 10.33
CA LYS A 337 10.25 4.95 11.70
C LYS A 337 11.14 5.70 12.71
N THR A 338 12.06 6.53 12.22
CA THR A 338 12.90 7.44 13.03
C THR A 338 12.31 8.85 13.16
N ARG A 339 11.26 9.18 12.41
CA ARG A 339 10.54 10.46 12.43
C ARG A 339 9.21 10.39 13.19
N MET A 340 8.56 9.23 13.20
CA MET A 340 7.28 8.99 13.89
C MET A 340 7.15 7.50 14.29
N PRO A 341 6.22 7.15 15.20
CA PRO A 341 5.83 5.76 15.44
C PRO A 341 5.35 5.08 14.15
N CYS A 342 5.98 3.96 13.78
CA CYS A 342 5.57 3.12 12.67
C CYS A 342 5.54 1.64 13.07
N PHE A 343 4.68 0.87 12.41
CA PHE A 343 4.66 -0.60 12.47
C PHE A 343 4.53 -1.15 11.05
N LEU A 344 5.29 -2.20 10.71
CA LEU A 344 5.27 -2.83 9.39
C LEU A 344 4.54 -4.18 9.43
N LEU A 345 3.60 -4.35 8.51
CA LEU A 345 2.97 -5.61 8.15
C LEU A 345 3.37 -5.94 6.71
N ASP A 346 4.08 -7.04 6.52
CA ASP A 346 4.47 -7.53 5.19
C ASP A 346 4.38 -9.06 5.14
N VAL A 347 4.22 -9.62 3.95
CA VAL A 347 4.22 -11.09 3.77
C VAL A 347 5.64 -11.65 3.74
N ASP A 348 6.59 -10.82 3.31
CA ASP A 348 8.02 -11.09 3.30
C ASP A 348 8.56 -11.25 4.73
N GLU A 349 8.86 -12.49 5.13
CA GLU A 349 9.38 -12.77 6.47
C GLU A 349 10.78 -12.22 6.72
N ARG A 350 11.56 -11.88 5.68
CA ARG A 350 12.99 -11.53 5.81
C ARG A 350 13.18 -10.26 6.63
N PHE A 351 12.16 -9.40 6.70
CA PHE A 351 12.14 -8.24 7.60
C PHE A 351 12.23 -8.61 9.09
N LYS A 352 11.83 -9.82 9.50
CA LYS A 352 11.92 -10.28 10.90
C LYS A 352 13.37 -10.23 11.42
N TYR A 353 14.35 -10.51 10.58
CA TYR A 353 15.76 -10.50 11.00
C TYR A 353 16.31 -9.10 11.30
N PHE A 354 15.70 -8.03 10.79
CA PHE A 354 16.20 -6.65 10.95
C PHE A 354 15.44 -5.88 12.03
N PHE A 355 14.13 -6.08 12.12
CA PHE A 355 13.23 -5.27 12.95
C PHE A 355 12.79 -6.04 14.19
N GLU A 356 12.64 -5.35 15.32
CA GLU A 356 12.17 -5.98 16.56
C GLU A 356 10.66 -6.30 16.46
N ALA A 357 10.12 -7.18 17.31
CA ALA A 357 8.69 -7.53 17.27
C ALA A 357 7.76 -6.33 17.47
N SER A 358 8.22 -5.27 18.16
CA SER A 358 7.52 -4.00 18.34
C SER A 358 7.48 -3.11 17.08
N GLU A 359 8.17 -3.51 16.01
CA GLU A 359 8.30 -2.79 14.74
C GLU A 359 7.67 -3.54 13.55
N PHE A 360 7.63 -4.88 13.59
CA PHE A 360 7.25 -5.73 12.46
C PHE A 360 6.43 -6.94 12.89
N ALA A 361 5.48 -7.37 12.03
CA ALA A 361 4.90 -8.71 12.07
C ALA A 361 4.65 -9.23 10.64
N GLN A 362 4.90 -10.52 10.41
CA GLN A 362 4.57 -11.15 9.13
C GLN A 362 3.05 -11.31 8.99
N PHE A 363 2.50 -10.89 7.86
CA PHE A 363 1.06 -10.68 7.69
C PHE A 363 0.56 -10.86 6.24
N SER A 364 -0.52 -11.63 6.07
CA SER A 364 -1.18 -11.84 4.78
C SER A 364 -2.37 -10.90 4.58
N MET A 365 -2.14 -9.82 3.81
CA MET A 365 -3.08 -8.71 3.64
C MET A 365 -4.46 -9.08 3.06
N LEU A 366 -4.61 -10.25 2.44
CA LEU A 366 -5.87 -10.66 1.81
C LEU A 366 -6.73 -11.60 2.64
N VAL A 367 -6.20 -12.19 3.70
CA VAL A 367 -6.97 -13.01 4.66
C VAL A 367 -6.88 -12.49 6.10
N ASN A 368 -6.20 -11.36 6.30
CA ASN A 368 -5.98 -10.72 7.62
C ASN A 368 -5.29 -11.65 8.64
N PHE A 369 -4.38 -12.50 8.14
CA PHE A 369 -3.71 -13.54 8.90
C PHE A 369 -2.32 -13.08 9.37
N PHE A 370 -1.99 -13.38 10.63
CA PHE A 370 -0.67 -13.15 11.24
C PHE A 370 0.01 -14.51 11.41
N TYR A 371 1.26 -14.63 10.93
CA TYR A 371 2.01 -15.90 11.05
C TYR A 371 2.65 -16.06 12.44
N ASP A 372 2.84 -14.97 13.19
CA ASP A 372 3.25 -14.97 14.60
C ASP A 372 2.14 -14.34 15.49
N PRO A 373 1.59 -15.08 16.47
CA PRO A 373 0.65 -14.55 17.46
C PRO A 373 1.19 -13.36 18.27
N ASN A 374 2.49 -13.35 18.60
CA ASN A 374 3.12 -12.24 19.32
C ASN A 374 3.14 -10.97 18.44
N GLY A 375 3.42 -11.07 17.15
CA GLY A 375 3.32 -9.97 16.20
C GLY A 375 1.94 -9.28 16.20
N LYS A 376 0.85 -10.03 16.37
CA LYS A 376 -0.51 -9.48 16.57
C LYS A 376 -0.63 -8.74 17.91
N GLU A 377 -0.05 -9.26 18.99
CA GLU A 377 -0.03 -8.55 20.29
C GLU A 377 0.80 -7.27 20.23
N GLN A 378 1.95 -7.26 19.54
CA GLN A 378 2.77 -6.07 19.39
C GLN A 378 2.09 -4.99 18.56
N LEU A 379 1.32 -5.35 17.52
CA LEU A 379 0.47 -4.41 16.80
C LEU A 379 -0.61 -3.79 17.72
N ILE A 380 -1.25 -4.59 18.57
CA ILE A 380 -2.20 -4.10 19.58
C ILE A 380 -1.49 -3.16 20.58
N ASN A 381 -0.25 -3.47 20.96
CA ASN A 381 0.57 -2.63 21.84
C ASN A 381 1.12 -1.35 21.15
N PHE A 382 1.11 -1.29 19.82
CA PHE A 382 1.29 -0.08 19.02
C PHE A 382 -0.02 0.74 18.97
N PHE A 383 -1.16 0.11 18.66
CA PHE A 383 -2.48 0.77 18.65
C PHE A 383 -2.86 1.43 19.97
N LYS A 384 -2.56 0.81 21.12
CA LYS A 384 -2.74 1.41 22.46
C LYS A 384 -2.04 2.76 22.65
N LYS A 385 -0.98 3.04 21.87
CA LYS A 385 -0.12 4.24 21.97
C LYS A 385 -0.45 5.33 20.92
N THR A 386 -1.36 5.05 19.99
CA THR A 386 -1.64 5.88 18.81
C THR A 386 -3.05 6.48 18.89
N LYS A 387 -3.20 7.79 18.71
CA LYS A 387 -4.49 8.51 18.78
C LYS A 387 -5.07 8.83 17.40
N LYS A 388 -4.22 9.01 16.40
CA LYS A 388 -4.59 9.30 15.01
C LYS A 388 -3.75 8.43 14.08
N LEU A 389 -4.27 7.23 13.81
CA LEU A 389 -3.62 6.23 12.98
C LEU A 389 -3.84 6.52 11.48
N LEU A 390 -2.80 6.39 10.66
CA LEU A 390 -2.94 6.17 9.22
C LEU A 390 -2.54 4.73 8.89
N ILE A 391 -3.40 4.00 8.16
CA ILE A 391 -3.07 2.73 7.54
C ILE A 391 -2.68 2.98 6.08
N LEU A 392 -1.41 2.77 5.73
CA LEU A 392 -0.86 2.97 4.39
C LEU A 392 -0.55 1.63 3.72
N CYS A 393 -1.18 1.36 2.57
CA CYS A 393 -1.04 0.09 1.86
C CYS A 393 -0.65 0.26 0.39
N ASP A 394 0.40 -0.44 -0.07
CA ASP A 394 0.75 -0.59 -1.50
C ASP A 394 0.62 -2.07 -1.92
N PRO A 395 -0.60 -2.51 -2.26
CA PRO A 395 -0.86 -3.90 -2.63
C PRO A 395 -0.45 -4.18 -4.09
N PRO A 396 -0.11 -5.44 -4.43
CA PRO A 396 0.17 -5.81 -5.83
C PRO A 396 -0.93 -5.36 -6.79
N PHE A 397 -0.60 -4.76 -7.94
CA PHE A 397 -1.58 -4.06 -8.80
C PHE A 397 -2.77 -4.92 -9.33
N ALA A 398 -2.68 -6.24 -9.22
CA ALA A 398 -3.75 -7.19 -9.55
C ALA A 398 -4.65 -7.58 -8.34
N VAL A 399 -4.48 -6.92 -7.18
CA VAL A 399 -5.14 -7.25 -5.91
C VAL A 399 -6.67 -7.31 -5.99
N PHE A 400 -7.27 -8.13 -5.11
CA PHE A 400 -8.72 -8.20 -4.94
C PHE A 400 -9.17 -7.16 -3.92
N ILE A 401 -9.69 -6.05 -4.42
CA ILE A 401 -9.97 -4.86 -3.60
C ILE A 401 -11.01 -5.12 -2.51
N ALA A 402 -12.04 -5.92 -2.77
CA ALA A 402 -13.02 -6.28 -1.75
C ALA A 402 -12.38 -7.04 -0.56
N ALA A 403 -11.47 -7.98 -0.86
CA ALA A 403 -10.72 -8.73 0.16
C ALA A 403 -9.77 -7.81 0.94
N LEU A 404 -8.99 -6.98 0.24
CA LEU A 404 -8.09 -6.03 0.86
C LEU A 404 -8.82 -5.03 1.76
N GLN A 405 -9.93 -4.44 1.29
CA GLN A 405 -10.71 -3.50 2.10
C GLN A 405 -11.30 -4.19 3.35
N LYS A 406 -11.83 -5.41 3.23
CA LYS A 406 -12.30 -6.19 4.40
C LYS A 406 -11.19 -6.44 5.43
N SER A 407 -9.95 -6.71 5.02
CA SER A 407 -8.80 -6.77 5.94
C SER A 407 -8.48 -5.41 6.59
N ILE A 408 -8.47 -4.33 5.81
CA ILE A 408 -8.25 -2.96 6.32
C ILE A 408 -9.33 -2.56 7.33
N ASP A 409 -10.60 -2.91 7.08
CA ASP A 409 -11.70 -2.61 7.98
C ASP A 409 -11.63 -3.46 9.27
N LYS A 410 -11.17 -4.72 9.21
CA LYS A 410 -10.81 -5.50 10.42
C LYS A 410 -9.67 -4.87 11.22
N LEU A 411 -8.63 -4.34 10.55
CA LEU A 411 -7.53 -3.61 11.22
C LEU A 411 -8.00 -2.29 11.84
N LYS A 412 -8.93 -1.56 11.19
CA LYS A 412 -9.58 -0.37 11.77
C LYS A 412 -10.41 -0.74 13.00
N ALA A 413 -11.20 -1.81 12.95
CA ALA A 413 -11.98 -2.28 14.10
C ALA A 413 -11.06 -2.61 15.29
N MET A 414 -10.02 -3.43 15.06
CA MET A 414 -9.01 -3.75 16.06
C MET A 414 -8.33 -2.50 16.66
N TYR A 415 -8.00 -1.50 15.82
CA TYR A 415 -7.50 -0.22 16.31
C TYR A 415 -8.53 0.52 17.18
N LEU A 416 -9.79 0.64 16.73
CA LEU A 416 -10.84 1.35 17.45
C LEU A 416 -11.23 0.65 18.77
N GLU A 417 -11.09 -0.67 18.86
CA GLU A 417 -11.30 -1.45 20.07
C GLU A 417 -10.15 -1.32 21.08
N THR A 418 -8.89 -1.28 20.60
CA THR A 418 -7.70 -1.37 21.47
C THR A 418 -7.00 -0.03 21.76
N SER A 419 -7.27 1.02 20.98
CA SER A 419 -6.69 2.35 21.20
C SER A 419 -7.29 3.07 22.41
N SER A 420 -6.41 3.73 23.16
CA SER A 420 -6.72 4.36 24.46
C SER A 420 -7.07 5.85 24.31
N GLY A 421 -8.23 6.24 24.81
CA GLY A 421 -8.72 7.62 24.85
C GLY A 421 -9.94 7.89 23.96
N ASP A 422 -10.65 8.97 24.26
CA ASP A 422 -11.96 9.28 23.67
C ASP A 422 -11.85 9.91 22.26
N MET A 423 -10.74 10.62 21.99
CA MET A 423 -10.46 11.25 20.70
C MET A 423 -9.52 10.39 19.86
N LYS A 424 -10.01 9.23 19.43
CA LYS A 424 -9.32 8.32 18.51
C LYS A 424 -9.84 8.46 17.07
N ALA A 425 -8.92 8.48 16.13
CA ALA A 425 -9.20 8.59 14.70
C ALA A 425 -8.35 7.60 13.90
N VAL A 426 -8.93 7.04 12.83
CA VAL A 426 -8.22 6.16 11.91
C VAL A 426 -8.51 6.54 10.46
N HIS A 427 -7.44 6.63 9.69
CA HIS A 427 -7.43 6.99 8.29
C HIS A 427 -6.86 5.85 7.44
N GLN A 428 -7.19 5.83 6.16
CA GLN A 428 -6.63 4.88 5.19
C GLN A 428 -5.95 5.60 4.03
N MET A 429 -4.90 4.99 3.49
CA MET A 429 -4.31 5.37 2.22
C MET A 429 -3.91 4.15 1.40
N PHE A 430 -4.41 4.05 0.18
CA PHE A 430 -4.03 3.04 -0.80
C PHE A 430 -3.15 3.65 -1.89
N VAL A 431 -2.11 2.92 -2.26
CA VAL A 431 -1.26 3.23 -3.41
C VAL A 431 -1.67 2.30 -4.55
N LEU A 432 -2.37 2.81 -5.58
CA LEU A 432 -3.02 1.96 -6.57
C LEU A 432 -3.07 2.58 -7.98
N PRO A 433 -3.21 1.77 -9.05
CA PRO A 433 -3.46 2.28 -10.40
C PRO A 433 -4.82 3.01 -10.53
N LEU A 434 -4.85 4.12 -11.26
CA LEU A 434 -6.02 5.00 -11.42
C LEU A 434 -7.32 4.34 -11.93
N PHE A 435 -7.23 3.16 -12.58
CA PHE A 435 -8.40 2.41 -13.03
C PHE A 435 -9.10 1.64 -11.90
N VAL A 436 -8.42 1.46 -10.77
CA VAL A 436 -8.92 0.75 -9.58
C VAL A 436 -9.84 1.63 -8.73
N ALA A 437 -9.67 2.96 -8.80
CA ALA A 437 -10.43 3.99 -8.07
C ALA A 437 -11.94 3.72 -7.89
N LYS A 438 -12.59 3.15 -8.91
CA LYS A 438 -14.03 2.83 -8.93
C LYS A 438 -14.45 1.62 -8.08
N HIS A 439 -13.50 0.94 -7.46
CA HIS A 439 -13.70 -0.22 -6.58
C HIS A 439 -13.33 0.08 -5.12
N LEU A 440 -12.67 1.21 -4.86
CA LEU A 440 -12.43 1.70 -3.51
C LEU A 440 -13.65 2.47 -3.03
N HIS A 441 -13.89 2.46 -1.72
CA HIS A 441 -14.90 3.27 -1.05
C HIS A 441 -14.25 4.14 0.02
N ASN A 442 -14.91 5.24 0.40
CA ASN A 442 -14.46 6.17 1.45
C ASN A 442 -13.01 6.64 1.27
N VAL A 443 -12.62 7.02 0.06
CA VAL A 443 -11.33 7.64 -0.28
C VAL A 443 -11.48 8.62 -1.45
N GLU A 444 -10.72 9.70 -1.41
CA GLU A 444 -10.49 10.59 -2.55
C GLU A 444 -9.12 10.32 -3.20
N MET A 445 -8.96 10.70 -4.47
CA MET A 445 -7.72 10.47 -5.23
C MET A 445 -6.90 11.76 -5.33
N LEU A 446 -5.67 11.73 -4.81
CA LEU A 446 -4.72 12.82 -5.02
C LEU A 446 -4.25 12.85 -6.49
N ASP A 447 -4.02 14.06 -7.02
CA ASP A 447 -3.43 14.24 -8.36
C ASP A 447 -1.97 13.73 -8.45
N TYR A 448 -1.33 13.49 -7.29
CA TYR A 448 0.08 13.11 -7.18
C TYR A 448 0.40 11.78 -7.87
N LYS A 449 1.40 11.83 -8.75
CA LYS A 449 1.86 10.72 -9.59
C LYS A 449 2.97 9.95 -8.88
N VAL A 450 2.60 8.87 -8.20
CA VAL A 450 3.52 7.98 -7.47
C VAL A 450 4.53 7.35 -8.41
N THR A 451 5.83 7.42 -8.08
CA THR A 451 6.90 6.75 -8.86
C THR A 451 7.81 5.90 -7.98
N TYR A 452 8.32 4.83 -8.59
CA TYR A 452 9.17 3.83 -7.93
C TYR A 452 10.59 3.86 -8.51
N SER A 453 11.59 3.35 -7.78
CA SER A 453 12.97 3.26 -8.27
C SER A 453 13.17 2.05 -9.19
N ASN A 454 12.71 0.87 -8.77
CA ASN A 454 12.89 -0.42 -9.47
C ASN A 454 11.88 -0.68 -10.60
N HIS A 455 10.68 -0.09 -10.57
CA HIS A 455 9.64 -0.38 -11.57
C HIS A 455 9.99 0.11 -12.99
N ARG A 456 10.08 -0.81 -13.96
CA ARG A 456 10.41 -0.56 -15.40
C ARG A 456 9.71 0.66 -16.01
N GLU A 457 8.37 0.72 -15.92
CA GLU A 457 7.57 1.82 -16.48
C GLU A 457 7.30 2.98 -15.49
N PHE A 458 6.87 2.68 -14.27
CA PHE A 458 6.36 3.67 -13.32
C PHE A 458 7.44 4.46 -12.58
N LYS A 459 8.72 4.27 -12.89
CA LYS A 459 9.81 5.17 -12.48
C LYS A 459 9.75 6.59 -13.10
N ASN A 460 8.90 6.78 -14.11
CA ASN A 460 8.72 8.05 -14.81
C ASN A 460 7.31 8.64 -14.54
N PRO A 461 7.20 9.91 -14.06
CA PRO A 461 5.91 10.52 -13.72
C PRO A 461 4.99 10.76 -14.93
N ASN A 462 5.51 10.73 -16.16
CA ASN A 462 4.70 10.81 -17.38
C ASN A 462 4.16 9.44 -17.84
N LYS A 463 4.60 8.34 -17.21
CA LYS A 463 4.11 6.97 -17.50
C LYS A 463 3.34 6.35 -16.34
N THR A 464 3.60 6.75 -15.09
CA THR A 464 2.92 6.15 -13.94
C THR A 464 1.42 6.42 -13.94
N ILE A 465 0.66 5.32 -13.85
CA ILE A 465 -0.78 5.31 -13.61
C ILE A 465 -1.13 5.21 -12.13
N VAL A 466 -0.13 5.09 -11.24
CA VAL A 466 -0.32 4.89 -9.80
C VAL A 466 -0.56 6.23 -9.11
N ARG A 467 -1.52 6.25 -8.17
CA ARG A 467 -1.97 7.41 -7.41
C ARG A 467 -2.17 7.02 -5.94
N LEU A 468 -2.21 8.02 -5.08
CA LEU A 468 -2.61 7.89 -3.68
C LEU A 468 -4.13 8.07 -3.57
N PHE A 469 -4.79 7.19 -2.83
CA PHE A 469 -6.22 7.25 -2.51
C PHE A 469 -6.40 7.27 -1.00
N THR A 470 -6.97 8.33 -0.42
CA THR A 470 -7.04 8.48 1.05
C THR A 470 -8.31 9.19 1.53
N ASP A 471 -8.68 8.97 2.79
CA ASP A 471 -9.70 9.75 3.51
C ASP A 471 -9.11 10.94 4.31
N LEU A 472 -7.78 11.14 4.25
CA LEU A 472 -7.14 12.39 4.67
C LEU A 472 -7.50 13.52 3.70
N GLY A 473 -7.80 14.71 4.23
CA GLY A 473 -8.14 15.88 3.43
C GLY A 473 -7.02 16.27 2.47
N GLN A 474 -7.37 16.58 1.22
CA GLN A 474 -6.39 16.82 0.14
C GLN A 474 -5.56 18.10 0.34
N GLU A 475 -6.05 19.04 1.15
CA GLU A 475 -5.38 20.28 1.57
C GLU A 475 -4.10 20.02 2.40
N ASN A 476 -3.97 18.83 2.97
CA ASN A 476 -2.77 18.39 3.70
C ASN A 476 -1.59 18.07 2.77
N PHE A 477 -1.84 17.81 1.48
CA PHE A 477 -0.82 17.34 0.53
C PHE A 477 -0.31 18.45 -0.38
N GLU A 478 0.78 19.08 0.02
CA GLU A 478 1.51 20.06 -0.80
C GLU A 478 2.42 19.35 -1.82
N LEU A 479 2.15 19.55 -3.11
CA LEU A 479 2.79 18.79 -4.20
C LEU A 479 3.83 19.63 -4.96
N PRO A 480 4.94 19.02 -5.43
CA PRO A 480 6.10 19.77 -5.92
C PRO A 480 5.85 20.58 -7.21
N VAL A 481 5.95 21.90 -7.10
CA VAL A 481 6.05 22.83 -8.23
C VAL A 481 7.30 22.53 -9.08
N PRO A 482 7.30 22.79 -10.39
CA PRO A 482 6.23 23.36 -11.22
C PRO A 482 5.29 22.30 -11.84
N TYR A 483 5.40 21.02 -11.45
CA TYR A 483 4.57 19.95 -12.03
C TYR A 483 3.12 19.97 -11.52
N TYR A 484 2.94 20.45 -10.29
CA TYR A 484 1.64 20.67 -9.66
C TYR A 484 1.45 22.16 -9.36
N ARG A 485 0.19 22.56 -9.19
CA ARG A 485 -0.24 23.90 -8.75
C ARG A 485 -1.29 23.75 -7.65
N HIS A 486 -1.44 24.74 -6.79
CA HIS A 486 -2.65 24.85 -5.98
C HIS A 486 -3.86 25.20 -6.87
N CYS A 487 -5.05 24.80 -6.45
CA CYS A 487 -6.32 25.28 -6.98
C CYS A 487 -7.13 25.85 -5.82
N ASP A 488 -7.30 27.17 -5.81
CA ASP A 488 -7.89 27.88 -4.68
C ASP A 488 -9.38 27.60 -4.50
N ASP A 489 -10.08 27.17 -5.55
CA ASP A 489 -11.49 26.77 -5.50
C ASP A 489 -11.66 25.37 -4.88
N CYS A 490 -10.73 24.45 -5.20
CA CYS A 490 -10.74 23.07 -4.68
C CYS A 490 -9.92 22.88 -3.40
N LYS A 491 -9.23 23.92 -2.90
CA LYS A 491 -8.31 23.91 -1.75
C LYS A 491 -7.29 22.75 -1.75
N ARG A 492 -6.86 22.31 -2.94
CA ARG A 492 -5.98 21.15 -3.11
C ARG A 492 -4.97 21.36 -4.22
N TYR A 493 -3.87 20.63 -4.17
CA TYR A 493 -2.91 20.60 -5.27
C TYR A 493 -3.39 19.69 -6.40
N VAL A 494 -3.20 20.16 -7.63
CA VAL A 494 -3.57 19.48 -8.87
C VAL A 494 -2.40 19.52 -9.85
N VAL A 495 -2.32 18.57 -10.78
CA VAL A 495 -1.31 18.67 -11.85
C VAL A 495 -1.60 19.91 -12.71
N THR A 496 -0.58 20.63 -13.18
CA THR A 496 -0.78 21.93 -13.86
C THR A 496 -1.76 21.89 -15.04
N THR A 497 -1.79 20.78 -15.78
CA THR A 497 -2.71 20.50 -16.90
C THR A 497 -4.13 20.07 -16.49
N ASN A 498 -4.45 20.00 -15.19
CA ASN A 498 -5.79 19.78 -14.67
C ASN A 498 -6.45 21.14 -14.37
N GLU A 499 -7.10 21.71 -15.39
CA GLU A 499 -7.84 22.97 -15.29
C GLU A 499 -9.06 22.82 -14.36
N HIS A 500 -9.41 23.85 -13.60
CA HIS A 500 -10.68 23.87 -12.87
C HIS A 500 -11.83 23.97 -13.88
N CYS A 501 -12.97 23.35 -13.58
CA CYS A 501 -14.18 23.51 -14.38
C CYS A 501 -15.31 24.05 -13.51
N ASP A 502 -15.57 25.35 -13.63
CA ASP A 502 -16.58 26.11 -12.87
C ASP A 502 -17.96 25.44 -12.98
N MET A 503 -18.33 25.00 -14.19
CA MET A 503 -19.57 24.25 -14.49
C MET A 503 -19.70 22.86 -13.82
N CYS A 504 -18.71 22.45 -13.02
CA CYS A 504 -18.64 21.19 -12.28
C CYS A 504 -18.02 21.35 -10.88
N GLU A 505 -17.64 22.58 -10.51
CA GLU A 505 -16.99 23.01 -9.26
C GLU A 505 -15.78 22.14 -8.86
N LYS A 506 -15.01 21.66 -9.85
CA LYS A 506 -13.83 20.82 -9.62
C LYS A 506 -12.83 20.79 -10.77
N CYS A 507 -11.56 20.57 -10.42
CA CYS A 507 -10.51 20.11 -11.33
C CYS A 507 -10.76 18.62 -11.70
N PRO A 508 -11.22 18.28 -12.92
CA PRO A 508 -11.93 17.04 -13.20
C PRO A 508 -11.08 15.92 -13.84
N SER A 509 -9.79 16.17 -14.10
CA SER A 509 -8.91 15.16 -14.70
C SER A 509 -8.68 13.98 -13.76
N LYS A 510 -8.41 12.80 -14.34
CA LYS A 510 -8.05 11.57 -13.58
C LYS A 510 -6.71 10.97 -13.96
N ASP A 511 -6.22 11.25 -15.17
CA ASP A 511 -4.89 10.84 -15.63
C ASP A 511 -3.90 12.02 -15.69
N GLY A 512 -4.39 13.25 -15.57
CA GLY A 512 -3.63 14.49 -15.70
C GLY A 512 -3.67 15.10 -17.10
N SER A 513 -4.46 14.56 -18.03
CA SER A 513 -4.78 15.25 -19.29
C SER A 513 -5.79 16.38 -19.07
N THR A 514 -5.81 17.41 -19.93
CA THR A 514 -6.87 18.42 -19.93
C THR A 514 -8.22 17.76 -20.19
N TYR A 515 -9.30 18.32 -19.63
CA TYR A 515 -10.68 17.80 -19.78
C TYR A 515 -11.59 18.95 -20.21
N LYS A 516 -12.65 18.67 -20.97
CA LYS A 516 -13.65 19.67 -21.40
C LYS A 516 -15.03 19.38 -20.80
N HIS A 517 -15.75 20.43 -20.39
CA HIS A 517 -17.14 20.29 -19.97
C HIS A 517 -18.04 19.93 -21.17
N CYS A 518 -18.99 18.99 -20.98
CA CYS A 518 -20.04 18.73 -21.94
C CYS A 518 -21.41 19.10 -21.37
N PHE A 519 -21.92 20.28 -21.76
CA PHE A 519 -23.22 20.83 -21.35
C PHE A 519 -24.45 19.95 -21.68
N LYS A 520 -24.28 18.88 -22.47
CA LYS A 520 -25.34 17.90 -22.79
C LYS A 520 -25.26 16.60 -21.99
N CYS A 521 -24.16 16.39 -21.26
CA CYS A 521 -23.99 15.30 -20.30
C CYS A 521 -23.73 15.83 -18.88
N GLU A 522 -23.79 17.14 -18.68
CA GLU A 522 -23.60 17.86 -17.40
C GLU A 522 -22.34 17.39 -16.65
N ARG A 523 -21.27 17.07 -17.39
CA ARG A 523 -20.03 16.49 -16.87
C ARG A 523 -18.82 16.79 -17.75
N CYS A 524 -17.64 16.77 -17.12
CA CYS A 524 -16.36 16.84 -17.81
C CYS A 524 -15.97 15.51 -18.46
N VAL A 525 -15.35 15.59 -19.64
CA VAL A 525 -14.93 14.45 -20.46
C VAL A 525 -13.56 14.72 -21.12
N LYS A 526 -12.85 13.68 -21.55
CA LYS A 526 -11.56 13.83 -22.22
C LYS A 526 -11.69 14.63 -23.53
N PRO A 527 -10.66 15.34 -24.03
CA PRO A 527 -10.80 16.29 -25.14
C PRO A 527 -11.20 15.59 -26.45
N LYS A 528 -10.75 14.34 -26.65
CA LYS A 528 -11.07 13.48 -27.80
C LYS A 528 -12.46 12.82 -27.71
N TYR A 529 -13.27 13.08 -26.68
CA TYR A 529 -14.63 12.54 -26.57
C TYR A 529 -15.63 13.53 -27.19
N GLU A 530 -16.64 13.00 -27.87
CA GLU A 530 -17.70 13.76 -28.53
C GLU A 530 -19.07 13.29 -28.06
N HIS A 531 -19.99 14.23 -27.87
CA HIS A 531 -21.37 13.91 -27.50
C HIS A 531 -22.11 13.39 -28.75
N CYS A 532 -22.31 12.08 -28.81
CA CYS A 532 -23.01 11.45 -29.92
C CYS A 532 -24.52 11.67 -29.82
N LYS A 533 -25.10 12.23 -30.89
CA LYS A 533 -26.56 12.47 -31.01
C LYS A 533 -27.39 11.18 -30.89
N LYS A 534 -26.86 10.01 -31.30
CA LYS A 534 -27.59 8.74 -31.32
C LYS A 534 -27.77 8.13 -29.93
N CYS A 535 -26.71 8.00 -29.14
CA CYS A 535 -26.74 7.39 -27.81
C CYS A 535 -26.82 8.40 -26.64
N LYS A 536 -26.97 9.70 -26.95
CA LYS A 536 -27.02 10.83 -25.99
C LYS A 536 -25.82 10.89 -25.00
N CYS A 537 -24.71 10.23 -25.33
CA CYS A 537 -23.54 10.08 -24.46
C CYS A 537 -22.24 10.54 -25.11
N CYS A 538 -21.28 10.96 -24.29
CA CYS A 538 -19.92 11.26 -24.73
C CYS A 538 -19.05 10.00 -24.81
N HIS A 539 -18.44 9.76 -25.97
CA HIS A 539 -17.46 8.69 -26.21
C HIS A 539 -16.45 9.09 -27.29
N LEU A 540 -15.41 8.27 -27.52
CA LEU A 540 -14.50 8.45 -28.66
C LEU A 540 -15.25 8.29 -30.00
N PRO A 541 -14.83 8.96 -31.09
CA PRO A 541 -15.31 8.68 -32.44
C PRO A 541 -15.32 7.18 -32.79
N ALA A 542 -16.24 6.79 -33.68
CA ALA A 542 -16.58 5.41 -34.05
C ALA A 542 -17.07 4.46 -32.91
N ARG A 543 -16.92 4.79 -31.62
CA ARG A 543 -17.34 3.92 -30.50
C ARG A 543 -18.79 4.12 -30.03
N CYS A 544 -19.72 4.31 -30.96
CA CYS A 544 -21.14 4.51 -30.65
C CYS A 544 -21.85 3.18 -30.34
N ILE A 545 -22.29 2.99 -29.09
CA ILE A 545 -23.00 1.78 -28.65
C ILE A 545 -24.40 1.68 -29.27
N GLY A 546 -25.07 2.82 -29.51
CA GLY A 546 -26.38 2.91 -30.19
C GLY A 546 -26.27 2.69 -31.70
N GLY A 547 -25.82 1.50 -32.10
CA GLY A 547 -25.53 1.14 -33.49
C GLY A 547 -25.21 -0.33 -33.75
N LYS A 548 -25.29 -1.23 -32.75
CA LYS A 548 -25.33 -2.67 -33.02
C LYS A 548 -26.65 -3.00 -33.71
N LYS A 549 -26.59 -3.57 -34.93
CA LYS A 549 -27.71 -4.40 -35.43
C LYS A 549 -27.89 -5.59 -34.47
N PRO A 550 -29.10 -6.13 -34.30
CA PRO A 550 -29.25 -7.44 -33.67
C PRO A 550 -28.48 -8.50 -34.49
N PRO A 551 -28.08 -9.64 -33.88
CA PRO A 551 -27.61 -10.78 -34.65
C PRO A 551 -28.70 -11.26 -35.61
N PHE A 552 -28.29 -12.00 -36.64
CA PHE A 552 -29.16 -12.54 -37.70
C PHE A 552 -30.44 -13.17 -37.11
N GLN A 553 -31.59 -12.58 -37.40
CA GLN A 553 -32.84 -13.34 -37.42
C GLN A 553 -32.89 -14.07 -38.76
N LEU A 554 -33.09 -15.39 -38.72
CA LEU A 554 -33.46 -16.16 -39.90
C LEU A 554 -34.80 -15.64 -40.43
N PRO A 555 -35.06 -15.70 -41.75
CA PRO A 555 -36.36 -15.36 -42.29
C PRO A 555 -37.42 -16.26 -41.63
N ALA A 556 -38.53 -15.65 -41.21
CA ALA A 556 -39.71 -16.42 -40.86
C ALA A 556 -40.21 -17.14 -42.12
N VAL A 557 -40.58 -18.42 -41.97
CA VAL A 557 -41.47 -19.06 -42.95
C VAL A 557 -42.83 -18.42 -42.75
N ASN A 558 -43.39 -17.83 -43.81
CA ASN A 558 -44.79 -17.48 -43.82
C ASN A 558 -45.55 -18.75 -44.24
N ASP A 559 -46.28 -19.33 -43.30
CA ASP A 559 -47.54 -20.00 -43.64
C ASP A 559 -48.62 -18.92 -43.92
N ASP A 560 -49.81 -19.34 -44.34
CA ASP A 560 -50.88 -18.56 -44.97
C ASP A 560 -50.56 -18.18 -46.45
N ILE A 561 -51.43 -18.40 -47.45
CA ILE A 561 -52.85 -18.81 -47.43
C ILE A 561 -53.26 -19.53 -48.75
N GLU A 562 -54.46 -20.11 -48.77
CA GLU A 562 -55.36 -20.59 -49.87
C GLU A 562 -54.92 -20.42 -51.36
N GLY A 563 -55.26 -21.31 -52.31
CA GLY A 563 -56.15 -22.49 -52.29
C GLY A 563 -56.48 -23.00 -53.73
N ASP A 564 -57.53 -23.82 -53.84
CA ASP A 564 -58.30 -24.23 -55.03
C ASP A 564 -57.75 -25.23 -56.09
N ASP A 565 -58.74 -25.97 -56.64
CA ASP A 565 -58.88 -26.79 -57.87
C ASP A 565 -58.21 -28.18 -58.07
N ASP A 566 -59.07 -29.12 -58.54
CA ASP A 566 -58.93 -30.52 -59.02
C ASP A 566 -58.32 -31.62 -58.10
#